data_AF-A0A7X8XZ90-F1
#
_entry.id   AF-A0A7X8XZ90-F1
#
_cell.length_a   1.000
_cell.length_b   1.000
_cell.length_c   1.000
_cell.angle_alpha   90.00
_cell.angle_beta   90.00
_cell.angle_gamma   90.00
#
_symmetry.space_group_name_H-M   'P 1'
#
loop_
_entity.id
_entity.type
_entity.pdbx_description
1 polymer ?
#
loop_
_entity_poly.entity_id
_entity_poly.type
_entity_poly.pdbx_seq_one_letter_code
_entity_poly.pdbx_strand_id
1 'polypeptide(L)'
;LEESALAENARHKDWECTEEMMAHTRDGKALYCHCLPADITDVSCKEGEVAASVFERYRLDTYREASHKPFVIAAMILLTRFANPAETLRHLASRNAPRRLA
;
A
#
# COMPACT_ATOMS: atom_id res chain seq x y z
N LEU A 1 -3.46 26.83 -9.86
CA LEU A 1 -3.65 25.36 -9.73
C LEU A 1 -5.11 25.13 -9.38
N GLU A 2 -5.82 24.30 -10.15
CA GLU A 2 -7.16 23.69 -9.93
C GLU A 2 -8.03 24.17 -8.75
N GLU A 3 -8.29 25.47 -8.62
CA GLU A 3 -9.05 26.04 -7.49
C GLU A 3 -10.47 25.47 -7.39
N SER A 4 -11.11 25.20 -8.54
CA SER A 4 -12.44 24.61 -8.58
C SER A 4 -12.48 23.18 -8.04
N ALA A 5 -11.44 22.37 -8.32
CA ALA A 5 -11.37 21.00 -7.81
C ALA A 5 -11.09 20.98 -6.31
N LEU A 6 -10.21 21.86 -5.83
CA LEU A 6 -9.95 22.00 -4.39
C LEU A 6 -11.20 22.48 -3.63
N ALA A 7 -11.96 23.42 -4.21
CA ALA A 7 -13.22 23.88 -3.65
C ALA A 7 -14.28 22.77 -3.60
N GLU A 8 -14.32 21.91 -4.62
CA GLU A 8 -15.22 20.75 -4.62
C GLU A 8 -14.80 19.71 -3.57
N ASN A 9 -13.51 19.35 -3.50
CA ASN A 9 -13.00 18.41 -2.49
C ASN A 9 -13.30 18.89 -1.06
N ALA A 10 -13.21 20.20 -0.80
CA ALA A 10 -13.52 20.79 0.50
C ALA A 10 -14.98 20.63 0.94
N ARG A 11 -15.90 20.24 0.04
CA ARG A 11 -17.30 19.93 0.35
C ARG A 11 -17.52 18.50 0.81
N HIS A 12 -16.54 17.62 0.65
CA HIS A 12 -16.62 16.17 0.92
C HIS A 12 -15.59 15.73 1.97
N LYS A 13 -15.28 16.60 2.93
CA LYS A 13 -14.29 16.30 4.00
C LYS A 13 -14.75 15.22 4.97
N ASP A 14 -16.03 14.88 4.95
CA ASP A 14 -16.61 13.76 5.68
C ASP A 14 -16.20 12.38 5.10
N TRP A 15 -15.51 12.36 3.96
CA TRP A 15 -15.00 11.14 3.33
C TRP A 15 -13.66 10.71 3.93
N GLU A 16 -13.68 10.46 5.24
CA GLU A 16 -12.54 9.98 6.01
C GLU A 16 -12.78 8.55 6.48
N CYS A 17 -11.77 7.69 6.37
CA CYS A 17 -11.81 6.35 6.96
C CYS A 17 -11.68 6.43 8.50
N THR A 18 -12.82 6.59 9.17
CA THR A 18 -12.94 6.70 10.63
C THR A 18 -13.23 5.36 11.31
N GLU A 19 -13.15 5.31 12.64
CA GLU A 19 -13.57 4.14 13.44
C GLU A 19 -15.05 3.79 13.24
N GLU A 20 -15.92 4.80 13.07
CA GLU A 20 -17.34 4.61 12.79
C GLU A 20 -17.53 3.91 11.43
N MET A 21 -16.82 4.36 10.39
CA MET A 21 -16.83 3.67 9.10
C MET A 21 -16.31 2.23 9.22
N MET A 22 -15.22 2.01 9.97
CA MET A 22 -14.65 0.68 10.16
C MET A 22 -15.62 -0.26 10.88
N ALA A 23 -16.45 0.23 11.81
CA ALA A 23 -17.46 -0.57 12.52
C ALA A 23 -18.54 -1.15 11.59
N HIS A 24 -18.82 -0.50 10.45
CA HIS A 24 -19.75 -1.00 9.44
C HIS A 24 -19.18 -2.12 8.56
N THR A 25 -17.87 -2.38 8.65
CA THR A 25 -17.23 -3.44 7.88
C THR A 25 -17.48 -4.82 8.47
N ARG A 26 -17.16 -5.89 7.73
CA ARG A 26 -17.28 -7.26 8.23
C ARG A 26 -16.49 -7.41 9.55
N ASP A 27 -17.22 -7.79 10.59
CA ASP A 27 -16.72 -7.92 11.97
C ASP A 27 -16.07 -6.64 12.55
N GLY A 28 -16.32 -5.47 11.96
CA GLY A 28 -15.74 -4.19 12.39
C GLY A 28 -14.22 -4.06 12.17
N LYS A 29 -13.63 -4.94 11.35
CA LYS A 29 -12.18 -5.10 11.21
C LYS A 29 -11.75 -5.53 9.80
N ALA A 30 -12.38 -4.97 8.77
CA ALA A 30 -11.85 -5.15 7.42
C ALA A 30 -10.39 -4.72 7.36
N LEU A 31 -9.60 -5.42 6.55
CA LEU A 31 -8.22 -5.05 6.30
C LEU A 31 -8.18 -3.69 5.61
N TYR A 32 -7.65 -2.69 6.30
CA TYR A 32 -7.39 -1.38 5.71
C TYR A 32 -6.15 -1.47 4.81
N CYS A 33 -6.26 -1.00 3.57
CA CYS A 33 -5.18 -0.95 2.59
C CYS A 33 -4.97 0.49 2.12
N HIS A 34 -3.72 0.90 1.96
CA HIS A 34 -3.37 2.22 1.42
C HIS A 34 -1.93 2.19 0.87
N CYS A 35 -1.72 2.81 -0.30
CA CYS A 35 -0.45 2.69 -1.04
C CYS A 35 0.73 3.48 -0.45
N LEU A 36 0.44 4.39 0.48
CA LEU A 36 1.36 5.30 1.18
C LEU A 36 2.00 6.40 0.28
N PRO A 37 2.22 7.62 0.83
CA PRO A 37 1.78 8.08 2.14
C PRO A 37 0.25 8.25 2.19
N ALA A 38 -0.33 8.10 3.37
CA ALA A 38 -1.74 8.45 3.62
C ALA A 38 -1.78 9.85 4.25
N ASP A 39 -2.83 10.60 3.97
CA ASP A 39 -3.12 11.84 4.69
C ASP A 39 -3.86 11.51 6.00
N ILE A 40 -3.12 11.55 7.11
CA ILE A 40 -3.60 11.13 8.43
C ILE A 40 -4.05 12.36 9.20
N THR A 41 -5.34 12.39 9.57
CA THR A 41 -5.95 13.47 10.35
C THR A 41 -5.20 13.69 11.67
N ASP A 42 -4.91 14.96 11.94
CA ASP A 42 -4.15 15.47 13.08
C ASP A 42 -2.70 14.96 13.21
N VAL A 43 -2.15 14.32 12.17
CA VAL A 43 -0.75 13.88 12.12
C VAL A 43 -0.01 14.51 10.94
N SER A 44 -0.41 14.24 9.71
CA SER A 44 0.21 14.82 8.51
C SER A 44 -0.57 16.01 7.96
N CYS A 45 -1.87 16.10 8.26
CA CYS A 45 -2.76 17.20 7.87
C CYS A 45 -3.87 17.39 8.91
N LYS A 46 -4.59 18.51 8.83
CA LYS A 46 -5.69 18.81 9.77
C LYS A 46 -6.92 17.91 9.56
N GLU A 47 -7.25 17.63 8.31
CA GLU A 47 -8.38 16.81 7.88
C GLU A 47 -7.87 15.96 6.72
N GLY A 48 -7.95 14.63 6.82
CA GLY A 48 -7.29 13.70 5.90
C GLY A 48 -8.18 12.55 5.43
N GLU A 49 -7.54 11.54 4.88
CA GLU A 49 -8.15 10.33 4.31
C GLU A 49 -8.49 9.28 5.37
N VAL A 50 -7.79 9.29 6.52
CA VAL A 50 -7.90 8.25 7.55
C VAL A 50 -7.62 8.80 8.96
N ALA A 51 -8.38 8.32 9.92
CA ALA A 51 -8.16 8.65 11.33
C ALA A 51 -6.87 8.00 11.85
N ALA A 52 -6.14 8.71 12.71
CA ALA A 52 -4.87 8.23 13.28
C ALA A 52 -4.97 6.85 13.95
N SER A 53 -6.07 6.56 14.66
CA SER A 53 -6.29 5.27 15.33
C SER A 53 -6.53 4.11 14.36
N VAL A 54 -7.20 4.36 13.23
CA VAL A 54 -7.41 3.38 12.17
C VAL A 54 -6.07 3.09 11.49
N PHE A 55 -5.34 4.13 11.09
CA PHE A 55 -4.04 3.95 10.46
C PHE A 55 -3.04 3.22 11.36
N GLU A 56 -2.93 3.58 12.64
CA GLU A 56 -1.98 2.92 13.55
C GLU A 56 -2.29 1.44 13.73
N ARG A 57 -3.58 1.05 13.77
CA ARG A 57 -4.00 -0.36 13.88
C ARG A 57 -3.49 -1.21 12.71
N TYR A 58 -3.47 -0.66 11.50
CA TYR A 58 -3.11 -1.38 10.26
C TYR A 58 -1.75 -0.96 9.68
N ARG A 59 -0.97 -0.15 10.40
CA ARG A 59 0.31 0.41 9.91
C ARG A 59 1.29 -0.67 9.43
N LEU A 60 1.40 -1.78 10.16
CA LEU A 60 2.27 -2.88 9.74
C LEU A 60 1.74 -3.62 8.50
N ASP A 61 0.43 -3.70 8.34
CA ASP A 61 -0.19 -4.31 7.17
C ASP A 61 0.02 -3.47 5.92
N THR A 62 -0.12 -2.13 5.99
CA THR A 62 0.18 -1.23 4.86
C THR A 62 1.67 -1.21 4.50
N TYR A 63 2.56 -1.37 5.48
CA TYR A 63 4.00 -1.52 5.21
C TYR A 63 4.29 -2.85 4.50
N ARG A 64 3.63 -3.92 4.93
CA ARG A 64 3.72 -5.23 4.26
C ARG A 64 3.11 -5.15 2.86
N GLU A 65 1.98 -4.48 2.66
CA GLU A 65 1.36 -4.21 1.36
C GLU A 65 2.39 -3.58 0.42
N ALA A 66 2.97 -2.43 0.81
CA ALA A 66 3.96 -1.70 0.03
C ALA A 66 5.21 -2.53 -0.29
N SER A 67 5.62 -3.45 0.60
CA SER A 67 6.79 -4.32 0.40
C SER A 67 6.69 -5.25 -0.82
N HIS A 68 5.48 -5.49 -1.35
CA HIS A 68 5.28 -6.33 -2.53
C HIS A 68 5.62 -5.60 -3.84
N LYS A 69 5.51 -4.27 -3.89
CA LYS A 69 5.67 -3.49 -5.12
C LYS A 69 7.00 -3.74 -5.85
N PRO A 70 8.17 -3.79 -5.16
CA PRO A 70 9.44 -4.12 -5.82
C PRO A 70 9.44 -5.51 -6.48
N PHE A 71 8.82 -6.51 -5.85
CA PHE A 71 8.77 -7.88 -6.37
C PHE A 71 7.82 -8.02 -7.55
N VAL A 72 6.69 -7.30 -7.54
CA VAL A 72 5.77 -7.26 -8.69
C VAL A 72 6.46 -6.64 -9.90
N ILE A 73 7.18 -5.51 -9.73
CA ILE A 73 7.96 -4.89 -10.81
C ILE A 73 9.04 -5.86 -11.32
N ALA A 74 9.76 -6.54 -10.43
CA ALA A 74 10.75 -7.53 -10.82
C ALA A 74 10.13 -8.70 -11.61
N ALA A 75 8.93 -9.16 -11.23
CA ALA A 75 8.20 -10.18 -11.96
C ALA A 75 7.82 -9.70 -13.37
N MET A 76 7.32 -8.46 -13.51
CA MET A 76 7.03 -7.87 -14.83
C MET A 76 8.28 -7.84 -15.73
N ILE A 77 9.43 -7.46 -15.18
CA ILE A 77 10.70 -7.46 -15.91
C ILE A 77 11.10 -8.91 -16.30
N LEU A 78 11.02 -9.86 -15.37
CA LEU A 78 11.38 -11.25 -15.63
C LEU A 78 10.52 -11.86 -16.75
N LEU A 79 9.20 -11.66 -16.69
CA LEU A 79 8.24 -12.20 -17.66
C LEU A 79 8.42 -11.63 -19.07
N THR A 80 8.95 -10.41 -19.18
CA THR A 80 9.14 -9.73 -20.48
C THR A 80 10.54 -9.91 -21.07
N ARG A 81 11.53 -10.29 -20.25
CA ARG A 81 12.94 -10.39 -20.66
C ARG A 81 13.44 -11.82 -20.88
N PHE A 82 12.72 -12.82 -20.40
CA PHE A 82 13.13 -14.22 -20.47
C PHE A 82 12.02 -15.07 -21.10
N ALA A 83 12.36 -15.86 -22.11
CA ALA A 83 11.39 -16.70 -22.81
C ALA A 83 10.79 -17.80 -21.91
N ASN A 84 11.57 -18.32 -20.95
CA ASN A 84 11.12 -19.31 -19.97
C ASN A 84 11.44 -18.89 -18.53
N PRO A 85 10.64 -17.98 -17.94
CA PRO A 85 10.87 -17.46 -16.58
C PRO A 85 10.96 -18.54 -15.51
N ALA A 86 10.17 -19.61 -15.63
CA ALA A 86 10.16 -20.71 -14.67
C ALA A 86 11.48 -21.49 -14.67
N GLU A 87 12.06 -21.74 -15.84
CA GLU A 87 13.38 -22.38 -15.96
C GLU A 87 14.50 -21.46 -15.47
N THR A 88 14.43 -20.16 -15.79
CA THR A 88 15.37 -19.16 -15.25
C THR A 88 15.38 -19.18 -13.72
N LEU A 89 14.22 -19.20 -13.07
CA LEU A 89 14.12 -19.29 -11.61
C LEU A 89 14.70 -20.60 -11.06
N ARG A 90 14.42 -21.74 -11.70
CA ARG A 90 15.01 -23.04 -11.31
C ARG A 90 16.54 -23.01 -11.38
N HIS A 91 17.09 -22.41 -12.44
CA HIS A 91 18.54 -22.27 -12.60
C HIS A 91 19.18 -21.37 -11.53
N LEU A 92 18.53 -20.24 -11.20
CA LEU A 92 18.99 -19.34 -10.13
C LEU A 92 18.98 -20.05 -8.77
N ALA A 93 17.93 -20.82 -8.49
CA ALA A 93 17.83 -21.62 -7.26
C ALA A 93 18.92 -22.71 -7.18
N SER A 94 19.18 -23.44 -8.28
CA SER A 94 20.24 -24.47 -8.30
C SER A 94 21.64 -23.88 -8.18
N ARG A 95 21.88 -22.70 -8.75
CA ARG A 95 23.16 -21.98 -8.63
C ARG A 95 23.42 -21.54 -7.18
N ASN A 96 22.37 -21.27 -6.41
CA ASN A 96 22.42 -20.89 -5.00
C ASN A 96 23.48 -19.81 -4.68
N ALA A 97 23.59 -18.79 -5.54
CA ALA A 97 24.59 -17.75 -5.36
C ALA A 97 24.24 -16.87 -4.14
N PRO A 98 25.19 -16.60 -3.22
CA PRO A 98 24.91 -15.80 -2.05
C PRO A 98 24.60 -14.36 -2.44
N ARG A 99 23.51 -13.80 -1.89
CA ARG A 99 23.13 -12.40 -2.11
C ARG A 99 24.11 -11.42 -1.45
N ARG A 100 24.72 -11.80 -0.34
CA ARG A 100 25.74 -11.04 0.38
C ARG A 100 26.92 -11.96 0.63
N LEU A 101 28.13 -11.48 0.40
CA LEU A 101 29.34 -12.18 0.82
C LEU A 101 29.37 -12.17 2.35
N ALA A 102 29.62 -13.35 2.93
CA ALA A 102 29.80 -13.50 4.37
C ALA A 102 31.11 -12.84 4.82
#